data_AF-A0A7S2VLW4-F1
#
_entry.id   AF-A0A7S2VLW4-F1
#
_cell.length_a   1.000
_cell.length_b   1.000
_cell.length_c   1.000
_cell.angle_alpha   90.00
_cell.angle_beta   90.00
_cell.angle_gamma   90.00
#
_symmetry.space_group_name_H-M   'P 1'
#
loop_
_entity.id
_entity.type
_entity.pdbx_description
1 polymer ?
#
loop_
_entity_poly.entity_id
_entity_poly.type
_entity_poly.pdbx_seq_one_letter_code
_entity_poly.pdbx_strand_id
1 'polypeptide(L)'
;EAALRGLRAGDGQAVVISGESGAGKTETAKTILRYFDARAQGGAAGAGRGAGERAALDMGRVLESFGNARTARNANSSRFGKQLRLQVRSGSNSMLAQTKTFLLE
;
A
#
# COMPACT_ATOMS: atom_id res chain seq x y z
N GLU A 1 11.51 8.08 -3.73
CA GLU A 1 12.08 9.44 -3.85
C GLU A 1 11.26 10.38 -4.71
N ALA A 2 11.17 10.19 -6.03
CA ALA A 2 10.50 11.15 -6.92
C ALA A 2 9.04 11.45 -6.52
N ALA A 3 8.24 10.41 -6.27
CA ALA A 3 6.87 10.57 -5.78
C ALA A 3 6.80 11.31 -4.44
N LEU A 4 7.72 11.06 -3.50
CA LEU A 4 7.76 11.78 -2.22
C LEU A 4 8.05 13.27 -2.41
N ARG A 5 8.92 13.63 -3.36
CA ARG A 5 9.18 15.04 -3.71
C ARG A 5 7.95 15.72 -4.32
N GLY A 6 7.27 15.05 -5.25
CA GLY A 6 6.02 15.57 -5.83
C GLY A 6 4.94 15.78 -4.77
N LEU A 7 4.79 14.83 -3.84
CA LEU A 7 3.85 14.97 -2.72
C LEU A 7 4.17 16.18 -1.83
N ARG A 8 5.45 16.47 -1.58
CA ARG A 8 5.89 17.65 -0.82
C ARG A 8 5.69 18.97 -1.58
N ALA A 9 5.66 18.93 -2.91
CA ALA A 9 5.34 20.07 -3.76
C ALA A 9 3.82 20.34 -3.86
N GLY A 10 2.98 19.46 -3.28
CA GLY A 10 1.53 19.57 -3.31
C GLY A 10 0.85 18.74 -4.42
N ASP A 11 1.62 17.97 -5.19
CA ASP A 11 1.10 17.19 -6.32
C ASP A 11 0.60 15.80 -5.88
N GLY A 12 -0.55 15.38 -6.42
CA GLY A 12 -1.05 14.02 -6.27
C GLY A 12 -0.14 12.98 -6.94
N GLN A 13 0.12 11.86 -6.26
CA GLN A 13 1.05 10.82 -6.74
C GLN A 13 0.37 9.46 -6.83
N ALA A 14 0.76 8.69 -7.84
CA ALA A 14 0.34 7.30 -8.02
C ALA A 14 1.54 6.42 -8.34
N VAL A 15 1.59 5.25 -7.73
CA VAL A 15 2.57 4.19 -8.05
C VAL A 15 1.77 2.97 -8.47
N VAL A 16 2.01 2.51 -9.71
CA VAL A 16 1.39 1.30 -10.24
C VAL A 16 2.38 0.16 -10.13
N ILE A 17 1.98 -0.91 -9.44
CA ILE A 17 2.79 -2.13 -9.29
C ILE A 17 2.11 -3.21 -10.14
N SER A 18 2.71 -3.53 -11.28
CA SER A 18 2.24 -4.57 -12.19
C SER A 18 3.12 -5.82 -12.11
N GLY A 19 2.61 -6.94 -12.61
CA GLY A 19 3.33 -8.20 -12.65
C GLY A 19 2.41 -9.41 -12.47
N GLU A 20 2.90 -10.58 -12.85
CA GLU A 20 2.19 -11.84 -12.69
C GLU A 20 2.05 -12.24 -11.21
N SER A 21 1.29 -13.30 -10.95
CA SER A 21 1.23 -13.87 -9.60
C SER A 21 2.60 -14.34 -9.16
N GLY A 22 2.96 -14.09 -7.90
CA GLY A 22 4.28 -14.43 -7.38
C GLY A 22 5.40 -13.44 -7.75
N ALA A 23 5.16 -12.45 -8.64
CA ALA A 23 6.18 -11.46 -9.03
C ALA A 23 6.59 -10.47 -7.91
N GLY A 24 6.10 -10.65 -6.68
CA GLY A 24 6.48 -9.83 -5.52
C GLY A 24 5.70 -8.53 -5.32
N LYS A 25 4.58 -8.31 -6.03
CA LYS A 25 3.80 -7.06 -5.96
C LYS A 25 3.46 -6.61 -4.52
N THR A 26 3.04 -7.54 -3.67
CA THR A 26 2.69 -7.27 -2.27
C THR A 26 3.93 -6.88 -1.45
N GLU A 27 5.07 -7.54 -1.67
CA GLU A 27 6.34 -7.21 -0.99
C GLU A 27 6.90 -5.85 -1.44
N THR A 28 6.73 -5.51 -2.72
CA THR A 28 7.05 -4.18 -3.24
C THR A 28 6.19 -3.11 -2.58
N ALA A 29 4.88 -3.33 -2.44
CA ALA A 29 3.98 -2.41 -1.76
C ALA A 29 4.35 -2.19 -0.28
N LYS A 30 4.73 -3.26 0.45
CA LYS A 30 5.25 -3.18 1.83
C LYS A 30 6.46 -2.27 1.92
N THR A 31 7.44 -2.51 1.05
CA THR A 31 8.70 -1.78 1.04
C THR A 31 8.48 -0.30 0.77
N ILE A 32 7.58 0.03 -0.16
CA ILE A 32 7.19 1.41 -0.44
C ILE A 32 6.53 2.05 0.79
N LEU A 33 5.58 1.36 1.45
CA LEU A 33 4.91 1.89 2.64
C LEU A 33 5.89 2.20 3.77
N ARG A 34 6.80 1.28 4.09
CA ARG A 34 7.85 1.50 5.10
C ARG A 34 8.71 2.70 4.78
N TYR A 35 9.08 2.83 3.51
CA TYR A 35 9.89 3.92 3.04
C TYR A 35 9.16 5.28 3.20
N PHE A 36 7.87 5.35 2.85
CA PHE A 36 7.06 6.55 3.05
C PHE A 36 6.89 6.87 4.53
N ASP A 37 6.60 5.87 5.37
CA ASP A 37 6.41 6.07 6.81
C ASP A 37 7.69 6.59 7.49
N ALA A 38 8.85 6.02 7.14
CA ALA A 38 10.15 6.45 7.66
C ALA A 38 10.51 7.90 7.27
N ARG A 39 10.11 8.34 6.06
CA ARG A 39 10.48 9.65 5.49
C ARG A 39 9.43 10.75 5.69
N ALA A 40 8.16 10.39 5.89
CA ALA A 40 7.10 11.30 6.26
C ALA A 40 7.27 11.77 7.71
N GLN A 41 7.73 10.89 8.61
CA GLN A 41 7.84 11.19 10.03
C GLN A 41 9.05 12.07 10.43
N GLY A 42 9.83 12.60 9.48
CA GLY A 42 10.96 13.48 9.77
C GLY A 42 12.09 12.87 10.61
N GLY A 43 12.14 11.53 10.74
CA GLY A 43 13.14 10.85 11.56
C GLY A 43 12.80 10.74 13.06
N ALA A 44 11.66 11.27 13.52
CA ALA A 44 11.23 11.08 14.90
C ALA A 44 10.85 9.59 15.13
N ALA A 45 11.64 8.89 15.95
CA ALA A 45 11.36 7.52 16.36
C ALA A 45 10.23 7.51 17.40
N GLY A 46 8.99 7.71 16.96
CA GLY A 46 7.80 7.68 17.80
C GLY A 46 7.09 6.32 17.81
N ALA A 47 6.37 6.04 18.90
CA ALA A 47 5.45 4.92 19.02
C ALA A 47 4.33 5.06 17.97
N GLY A 48 4.46 4.36 16.83
CA GLY A 48 3.55 4.49 15.69
C GLY A 48 4.17 4.11 14.34
N ARG A 49 5.51 4.02 14.25
CA ARG A 49 6.20 3.49 13.07
C ARG A 49 5.66 2.09 12.68
N GLY A 50 5.29 1.95 11.42
CA GLY A 50 4.79 0.71 10.84
C GLY A 50 3.31 0.41 11.14
N ALA A 51 2.59 1.26 11.88
CA ALA A 51 1.16 1.04 12.13
C ALA A 51 0.35 1.03 10.82
N GLY A 52 0.66 1.96 9.91
CA GLY A 52 0.04 1.99 8.58
C GLY A 52 0.41 0.80 7.69
N GLU A 53 1.66 0.32 7.77
CA GLU A 53 2.09 -0.91 7.08
C GLU A 53 1.32 -2.11 7.62
N ARG A 54 1.30 -2.32 8.94
CA ARG A 54 0.60 -3.44 9.60
C ARG A 54 -0.88 -3.45 9.24
N ALA A 55 -1.57 -2.32 9.36
CA ALA A 55 -2.98 -2.22 9.00
C ALA A 55 -3.24 -2.54 7.51
N ALA A 56 -2.38 -2.05 6.60
CA ALA A 56 -2.50 -2.36 5.17
C ALA A 56 -2.26 -3.85 4.85
N LEU A 57 -1.43 -4.53 5.66
CA LEU A 57 -1.13 -5.95 5.54
C LEU A 57 -2.22 -6.84 6.10
N ASP A 58 -2.73 -6.53 7.28
CA ASP A 58 -3.83 -7.27 7.87
C ASP A 58 -5.07 -7.16 6.98
N MET A 59 -5.35 -5.95 6.46
CA MET A 59 -6.41 -5.76 5.47
C MET A 59 -6.12 -6.50 4.16
N GLY A 60 -4.85 -6.64 3.76
CA GLY A 60 -4.45 -7.46 2.62
C GLY A 60 -4.86 -8.93 2.77
N ARG A 61 -4.54 -9.55 3.91
CA ARG A 61 -4.89 -10.95 4.20
C ARG A 61 -6.39 -11.20 4.15
N VAL A 62 -7.18 -10.28 4.73
CA VAL A 62 -8.64 -10.36 4.68
C VAL A 62 -9.15 -10.26 3.24
N LEU A 63 -8.65 -9.29 2.46
CA LEU A 63 -9.06 -9.16 1.06
C LEU A 63 -8.65 -10.38 0.21
N GLU A 64 -7.51 -11.00 0.50
CA GLU A 64 -7.07 -12.23 -0.15
C GLU A 64 -7.98 -13.41 0.19
N SER A 65 -8.42 -13.55 1.45
CA SER A 65 -9.33 -14.65 1.82
C SER A 65 -10.71 -14.57 1.17
N PHE A 66 -11.17 -13.36 0.82
CA PHE A 66 -12.47 -13.15 0.17
C PHE A 66 -12.39 -13.03 -1.35
N GLY A 67 -11.29 -12.49 -1.89
CA GLY A 67 -11.19 -12.09 -3.29
C GLY A 67 -10.16 -12.86 -4.11
N ASN A 68 -9.41 -13.79 -3.51
CA ASN A 68 -8.54 -14.66 -4.28
C ASN A 68 -9.24 -15.98 -4.61
N ALA A 69 -8.96 -16.50 -5.80
CA ALA A 69 -9.44 -17.78 -6.25
C ALA A 69 -8.30 -18.59 -6.89
N ARG A 70 -8.42 -19.92 -6.81
CA ARG A 70 -7.59 -20.82 -7.62
C ARG A 70 -8.08 -20.78 -9.06
N THR A 71 -7.16 -20.52 -9.97
CA THR A 71 -7.35 -20.60 -11.42
C THR A 71 -6.48 -21.72 -12.00
N ALA A 72 -6.64 -22.05 -13.28
CA ALA A 72 -5.82 -23.05 -13.95
C ALA A 72 -4.30 -22.73 -13.92
N ARG A 73 -3.93 -21.43 -13.90
CA ARG A 73 -2.53 -20.97 -13.97
C ARG A 73 -1.97 -20.43 -12.66
N ASN A 74 -2.82 -20.19 -11.66
CA ASN A 74 -2.42 -19.55 -10.41
C ASN A 74 -3.36 -19.97 -9.27
N ALA A 75 -2.81 -20.63 -8.25
CA ALA A 75 -3.56 -21.13 -7.10
C ALA A 75 -4.05 -20.04 -6.13
N ASN A 76 -3.50 -18.82 -6.21
CA ASN A 76 -3.87 -17.70 -5.35
C ASN A 76 -4.03 -16.41 -6.20
N SER A 77 -4.97 -16.44 -7.15
CA SER A 77 -5.19 -15.33 -8.07
C SER A 77 -6.18 -14.33 -7.53
N SER A 78 -5.74 -13.10 -7.25
CA SER A 78 -6.65 -12.01 -6.94
C SER A 78 -7.60 -11.75 -8.11
N ARG A 79 -8.90 -11.75 -7.82
CA ARG A 79 -9.98 -11.45 -8.76
C ARG A 79 -10.55 -10.05 -8.58
N PHE A 80 -9.75 -9.15 -8.00
CA PHE A 80 -10.11 -7.75 -7.78
C PHE A 80 -8.87 -6.86 -7.96
N GLY A 81 -9.11 -5.62 -8.38
CA GLY A 81 -8.13 -4.55 -8.30
C GLY A 81 -8.07 -3.97 -6.89
N LYS A 82 -6.86 -3.69 -6.38
CA LYS A 82 -6.65 -3.07 -5.06
C LYS A 82 -5.90 -1.75 -5.22
N GLN A 83 -6.46 -0.67 -4.69
CA GLN A 83 -5.78 0.62 -4.56
C GLN A 83 -5.61 0.95 -3.08
N LEU A 84 -4.37 1.17 -2.66
CA LEU A 84 -4.06 1.74 -1.36
C LEU A 84 -3.79 3.24 -1.52
N ARG A 85 -4.67 4.07 -0.97
CA ARG A 85 -4.52 5.52 -0.92
C ARG A 85 -3.90 5.92 0.41
N LEU A 86 -2.82 6.68 0.35
CA LEU A 86 -2.16 7.26 1.51
C LEU A 86 -2.37 8.77 1.50
N GLN A 87 -2.83 9.32 2.62
CA GLN A 87 -2.91 10.76 2.84
C GLN A 87 -1.93 11.14 3.93
N VAL A 88 -0.99 12.02 3.62
CA VAL A 88 0.02 12.51 4.56
C VAL A 88 -0.33 13.95 4.92
N ARG A 89 -0.61 14.21 6.21
CA ARG A 89 -0.92 15.57 6.67
C ARG A 89 0.34 16.26 7.17
N SER A 90 0.70 17.39 6.56
CA SER A 90 1.96 18.10 6.79
C SER A 90 2.15 18.71 8.20
N GLY A 91 1.18 18.56 9.12
CA GLY A 91 1.23 19.14 10.46
C GLY A 91 1.10 18.17 11.64
N SER A 92 0.61 16.94 11.44
CA SER A 92 0.45 15.95 12.54
C SER A 92 1.35 14.73 12.39
N ASN A 93 2.23 14.69 11.40
CA ASN A 93 3.06 13.52 11.10
C ASN A 93 2.23 12.22 10.92
N SER A 94 0.93 12.38 10.65
CA SER A 94 -0.04 11.29 10.64
C SER A 94 -0.33 10.90 9.20
N MET A 95 -0.29 9.60 8.93
CA MET A 95 -0.67 9.02 7.66
C MET A 95 -2.01 8.31 7.80
N LEU A 96 -2.98 8.69 6.97
CA LEU A 96 -4.23 7.95 6.81
C LEU A 96 -4.10 7.01 5.62
N ALA A 97 -4.48 5.75 5.81
CA ALA A 97 -4.50 4.73 4.77
C ALA A 97 -5.94 4.33 4.47
N GLN A 98 -6.32 4.34 3.20
CA GLN A 98 -7.62 3.87 2.73
C GLN A 98 -7.41 2.85 1.61
N THR A 99 -7.97 1.65 1.77
CA THR A 99 -8.01 0.67 0.68
C THR A 99 -9.31 0.80 -0.08
N LYS A 100 -9.23 0.89 -1.40
CA LYS A 100 -10.37 0.75 -2.32
C LYS A 100 -10.18 -0.51 -3.15
N THR A 101 -11.26 -1.24 -3.35
CA THR A 101 -11.32 -2.41 -4.24
C THR A 101 -12.13 -2.07 -5.48
N PHE A 102 -11.78 -2.69 -6.60
CA PHE A 102 -12.42 -2.46 -7.90
C PHE A 102 -12.59 -3.77 -8.64
N LEU A 103 -13.63 -3.86 -9.47
CA LEU A 103 -13.81 -4.93 -10.46
C LEU A 103 -13.63 -6.34 -9.87
N LEU A 104 -14.43 -6.66 -8.83
CA LEU A 104 -14.50 -8.02 -8.31
C LEU A 104 -15.22 -8.92 -9.33
N GLU A 105 -14.64 -10.08 -9.64
CA GLU A 105 -15.30 -11.16 -10.40
C GLU A 105 -15.97 -12.19 -9.50
#